data_AF-A0A1F2QBD0-F1
#
_entry.id   AF-A0A1F2QBD0-F1
#
_cell.length_a   1.000
_cell.length_b   1.000
_cell.length_c   1.000
_cell.angle_alpha   90.00
_cell.angle_beta   90.00
_cell.angle_gamma   90.00
#
_symmetry.space_group_name_H-M   'P 1'
#
loop_
_entity.id
_entity.type
_entity.pdbx_description
1 polymer ?
#
loop_
_entity_poly.entity_id
_entity_poly.type
_entity_poly.pdbx_seq_one_letter_code
_entity_poly.pdbx_strand_id
1 'polypeptide(L)'
;MKIAYIYDALYPFVKGGAEKRYYELGKRLSADHEVHFISWKFWSGPSIYRRNGITLHGVGTPRPLYTAGGRRSIRESLDFALSLLKLYGTEKFDVIDCCAFPYLHMYTARLLFGLRREPLVMTWHEYWGEYWDEYLGSLAAPAKLLERAAVPLAHACVAVSDLTARRLKELGGSKLPIAVIPNGVNTRDIADIPAEGPSSDIIYVGRLLAHKRLDLLLKAVAELRRRHPTLSCLIIGSGPEHGRLRSLTATL
;
A
#
# COMPACT_ATOMS: atom_id res chain seq x y z
N MET A 1 6.63 10.91 -21.68
CA MET A 1 7.49 10.00 -20.90
C MET A 1 6.88 8.62 -20.85
N LYS A 2 7.71 7.59 -20.74
CA LYS A 2 7.36 6.19 -20.48
C LYS A 2 7.53 5.89 -18.99
N ILE A 3 6.43 5.79 -18.26
CA ILE A 3 6.39 5.70 -16.79
C ILE A 3 6.01 4.27 -16.40
N ALA A 4 6.80 3.60 -15.57
CA ALA A 4 6.48 2.27 -15.04
C ALA A 4 6.16 2.32 -13.55
N TYR A 5 5.01 1.76 -13.16
CA TYR A 5 4.65 1.50 -11.77
C TYR A 5 4.81 0.01 -11.48
N ILE A 6 5.52 -0.34 -10.40
CA ILE A 6 5.74 -1.73 -10.00
C ILE A 6 5.13 -1.97 -8.63
N TYR A 7 4.14 -2.87 -8.58
CA TYR A 7 3.49 -3.25 -7.33
C TYR A 7 2.80 -4.62 -7.44
N ASP A 8 2.84 -5.43 -6.39
CA ASP A 8 2.19 -6.75 -6.35
C ASP A 8 0.66 -6.67 -6.17
N ALA A 9 0.14 -5.53 -5.71
CA ALA A 9 -1.28 -5.29 -5.60
C ALA A 9 -1.77 -4.29 -6.65
N LEU A 10 -2.86 -4.62 -7.34
CA LEU A 10 -3.35 -3.88 -8.49
C LEU A 10 -4.84 -3.56 -8.35
N TYR A 11 -5.21 -2.29 -8.32
CA TYR A 11 -6.61 -1.89 -8.40
C TYR A 11 -7.17 -2.15 -9.81
N PRO A 12 -8.42 -2.64 -9.97
CA PRO A 12 -9.44 -2.88 -8.94
C PRO A 12 -9.42 -4.29 -8.32
N PHE A 13 -8.46 -5.14 -8.69
CA PHE A 13 -8.40 -6.54 -8.29
C PHE A 13 -8.03 -6.69 -6.80
N VAL A 14 -7.09 -5.88 -6.33
CA VAL A 14 -6.75 -5.71 -4.92
C VAL A 14 -7.14 -4.29 -4.50
N LYS A 15 -7.84 -4.18 -3.36
CA LYS A 15 -8.38 -2.92 -2.86
C LYS A 15 -7.62 -2.47 -1.62
N GLY A 16 -7.09 -1.27 -1.69
CA GLY A 16 -6.43 -0.57 -0.58
C GLY A 16 -6.06 0.85 -1.00
N GLY A 17 -5.49 1.61 -0.07
CA GLY A 17 -5.15 3.02 -0.29
C GLY A 17 -4.00 3.20 -1.30
N ALA A 18 -3.01 2.31 -1.27
CA ALA A 18 -1.86 2.37 -2.18
C ALA A 18 -2.26 2.03 -3.61
N GLU A 19 -3.03 0.95 -3.78
CA GLU A 19 -3.55 0.46 -5.03
C GLU A 19 -4.44 1.52 -5.70
N LYS A 20 -5.32 2.17 -4.91
CA LYS A 20 -6.16 3.26 -5.41
C LYS A 20 -5.33 4.48 -5.80
N ARG A 21 -4.33 4.89 -5.00
CA ARG A 21 -3.41 5.98 -5.36
C ARG A 21 -2.75 5.73 -6.71
N TYR A 22 -2.13 4.56 -6.89
CA TYR A 22 -1.46 4.24 -8.16
C TYR A 22 -2.42 4.29 -9.33
N TYR A 23 -3.60 3.67 -9.20
CA TYR A 23 -4.61 3.72 -10.26
C TYR A 23 -5.04 5.15 -10.62
N GLU A 24 -5.31 5.99 -9.62
CA GLU A 24 -5.72 7.38 -9.85
C GLU A 24 -4.61 8.22 -10.50
N LEU A 25 -3.35 8.03 -10.08
CA LEU A 25 -2.19 8.69 -10.69
C LEU A 25 -1.97 8.20 -12.12
N GLY A 26 -1.90 6.89 -12.33
CA GLY A 26 -1.66 6.30 -13.65
C GLY A 26 -2.74 6.66 -14.65
N LYS A 27 -4.01 6.67 -14.24
CA LYS A 27 -5.13 7.08 -15.11
C LYS A 27 -4.99 8.54 -15.55
N ARG A 28 -4.64 9.46 -14.64
CA ARG A 28 -4.47 10.89 -14.97
C ARG A 28 -3.24 11.14 -15.81
N LEU A 29 -2.11 10.52 -15.47
CA LEU A 29 -0.86 10.65 -16.21
C LEU A 29 -0.94 10.03 -17.60
N SER A 30 -1.81 9.03 -17.80
CA SER A 30 -1.99 8.40 -19.13
C SER A 30 -2.57 9.33 -20.20
N ALA A 31 -3.06 10.52 -19.81
CA ALA A 31 -3.48 11.55 -20.76
C ALA A 31 -2.30 12.12 -21.55
N ASP A 32 -1.14 12.27 -20.91
CA ASP A 32 0.03 12.96 -21.46
C ASP A 32 1.28 12.06 -21.57
N HIS A 33 1.21 10.83 -21.04
CA HIS A 33 2.35 9.92 -20.90
C HIS A 33 2.00 8.46 -21.22
N GLU A 34 3.01 7.68 -21.61
CA GLU A 34 2.89 6.23 -21.77
C GLU A 34 3.04 5.57 -20.40
N VAL A 35 1.91 5.17 -19.78
CA VAL A 35 1.90 4.61 -18.43
C VAL A 35 1.82 3.09 -18.48
N HIS A 36 2.72 2.44 -17.74
CA HIS A 36 2.81 1.01 -17.58
C HIS A 36 2.65 0.59 -16.13
N PHE A 37 1.81 -0.40 -15.87
CA PHE A 37 1.67 -1.03 -14.56
C PHE A 37 2.19 -2.46 -14.65
N ILE A 38 3.16 -2.79 -13.81
CA ILE A 38 3.82 -4.08 -13.75
C ILE A 38 3.41 -4.75 -12.44
N SER A 39 2.67 -5.84 -12.55
CA SER A 39 2.05 -6.51 -11.40
C SER A 39 1.80 -8.00 -11.68
N TRP A 40 1.19 -8.71 -10.74
CA TRP A 40 0.60 -9.99 -11.05
C TRP A 40 -0.50 -9.87 -12.13
N LYS A 41 -0.70 -10.95 -12.86
CA LYS A 41 -1.72 -11.05 -13.90
C LYS A 41 -3.07 -11.43 -13.29
N PHE A 42 -3.85 -10.43 -12.90
CA PHE A 42 -5.18 -10.62 -12.31
C PHE A 42 -6.31 -10.83 -13.35
N TRP A 43 -5.98 -10.93 -14.64
CA TRP A 43 -6.94 -11.00 -15.74
C TRP A 43 -6.72 -12.23 -16.63
N SER A 44 -7.75 -12.61 -17.39
CA SER A 44 -7.66 -13.61 -18.46
C SER A 44 -7.13 -13.01 -19.76
N GLY A 45 -6.57 -13.83 -20.65
CA GLY A 45 -6.05 -13.39 -21.95
C GLY A 45 -4.54 -13.13 -21.96
N PRO A 46 -4.02 -12.23 -22.81
CA PRO A 46 -2.58 -11.98 -22.94
C PRO A 46 -1.93 -11.41 -21.66
N SER A 47 -0.64 -11.66 -21.47
CA SER A 47 0.12 -11.12 -20.32
C SER A 47 0.34 -9.62 -20.39
N ILE A 48 0.14 -8.99 -21.56
CA ILE A 48 0.18 -7.54 -21.73
C ILE A 48 -1.14 -7.11 -22.35
N TYR A 49 -1.85 -6.17 -21.73
CA TYR A 49 -3.06 -5.58 -22.31
C TYR A 49 -3.24 -4.13 -21.88
N ARG A 50 -4.00 -3.35 -22.65
CA ARG A 50 -4.24 -1.93 -22.39
C ARG A 50 -5.63 -1.72 -21.81
N ARG A 51 -5.75 -0.91 -20.76
CA ARG A 51 -7.03 -0.51 -20.14
C ARG A 51 -6.94 0.91 -19.61
N ASN A 52 -7.93 1.75 -19.94
CA ASN A 52 -8.01 3.14 -19.48
C ASN A 52 -6.71 3.95 -19.72
N GLY A 53 -6.12 3.83 -20.89
CA GLY A 53 -4.85 4.50 -21.22
C GLY A 53 -3.59 3.88 -20.61
N ILE A 54 -3.72 2.88 -19.73
CA ILE A 54 -2.62 2.22 -19.04
C ILE A 54 -2.29 0.87 -19.69
N THR A 55 -1.02 0.59 -19.94
CA THR A 55 -0.53 -0.71 -20.38
C THR A 55 -0.20 -1.58 -19.15
N LEU A 56 -0.91 -2.69 -18.99
CA LEU A 56 -0.76 -3.60 -17.85
C LEU A 56 0.13 -4.78 -18.25
N HIS A 57 1.17 -5.06 -17.46
CA HIS A 57 2.11 -6.17 -17.64
C HIS A 57 1.95 -7.16 -16.48
N GLY A 58 1.54 -8.39 -16.81
CA GLY A 58 1.39 -9.49 -15.88
C GLY A 58 2.65 -10.35 -15.82
N VAL A 59 3.41 -10.29 -14.72
CA VAL A 59 4.67 -11.03 -14.55
C VAL A 59 4.49 -12.48 -14.05
N GLY A 60 3.28 -12.85 -13.68
CA GLY A 60 2.93 -14.22 -13.26
C GLY A 60 1.53 -14.31 -12.69
N THR A 61 1.20 -15.47 -12.13
CA THR A 61 -0.10 -15.71 -11.49
C THR A 61 -0.10 -15.14 -10.07
N PRO A 62 -1.15 -14.39 -9.67
CA PRO A 62 -1.28 -13.89 -8.31
C PRO A 62 -1.20 -15.04 -7.29
N ARG A 63 -0.49 -14.82 -6.17
CA ARG A 63 -0.54 -15.70 -5.00
C ARG A 63 -1.39 -15.05 -3.90
N PRO A 64 -1.80 -15.81 -2.86
CA PRO A 64 -2.48 -15.22 -1.71
C PRO A 64 -1.64 -14.10 -1.06
N LEU A 65 -2.17 -12.87 -1.09
CA LEU A 65 -1.53 -11.68 -0.52
C LEU A 65 -1.35 -11.81 1.00
N TYR A 66 -2.29 -12.48 1.66
CA TYR A 66 -2.31 -12.72 3.09
C TYR A 66 -2.26 -14.21 3.42
N THR A 67 -1.64 -14.55 4.55
CA THR A 67 -1.72 -15.88 5.16
C THR A 67 -3.09 -16.12 5.80
N ALA A 68 -3.39 -17.36 6.19
CA ALA A 68 -4.61 -17.68 6.93
C ALA A 68 -4.78 -16.86 8.23
N GLY A 69 -3.67 -16.44 8.84
CA GLY A 69 -3.66 -15.56 10.02
C GLY A 69 -3.80 -14.06 9.72
N GLY A 70 -4.10 -13.68 8.47
CA GLY A 70 -4.29 -12.27 8.08
C GLY A 70 -3.01 -11.45 7.96
N ARG A 71 -1.84 -12.07 8.03
CA ARG A 71 -0.53 -11.40 7.86
C ARG A 71 -0.10 -11.38 6.39
N ARG A 72 0.73 -10.42 5.99
CA ARG A 72 1.28 -10.33 4.64
C ARG A 72 2.15 -11.57 4.35
N SER A 73 1.90 -12.22 3.22
CA SER A 73 2.63 -13.42 2.81
C SER A 73 4.04 -13.09 2.33
N ILE A 74 5.07 -13.53 3.09
CA ILE A 74 6.49 -13.40 2.69
C ILE A 74 6.77 -14.20 1.41
N ARG A 75 6.17 -15.39 1.28
CA ARG A 75 6.34 -16.22 0.08
C ARG A 75 5.80 -15.53 -1.17
N GLU A 76 4.64 -14.89 -1.07
CA GLU A 76 4.10 -14.14 -2.19
C GLU A 76 5.03 -12.95 -2.54
N SER A 77 5.57 -12.25 -1.55
CA SER A 77 6.51 -11.15 -1.78
C SER A 77 7.79 -11.60 -2.49
N LEU A 78 8.30 -12.78 -2.13
CA LEU A 78 9.47 -13.38 -2.77
C LEU A 78 9.16 -13.84 -4.19
N ASP A 79 8.05 -14.56 -4.38
CA ASP A 79 7.58 -15.01 -5.70
C ASP A 79 7.42 -13.81 -6.64
N PHE A 80 6.86 -12.69 -6.16
CA PHE A 80 6.69 -11.47 -6.95
C PHE A 80 8.05 -10.89 -7.34
N ALA A 81 8.95 -10.73 -6.37
CA ALA A 81 10.29 -10.24 -6.60
C ALA A 81 11.06 -11.07 -7.64
N LEU A 82 10.94 -12.41 -7.61
CA LEU A 82 11.57 -13.29 -8.61
C LEU A 82 10.88 -13.19 -9.98
N SER A 83 9.56 -13.03 -10.00
CA SER A 83 8.81 -12.92 -11.27
C SER A 83 9.19 -11.68 -12.09
N LEU A 84 9.66 -10.60 -11.43
CA LEU A 84 10.15 -9.39 -12.10
C LEU A 84 11.38 -9.64 -12.97
N LEU A 85 12.16 -10.72 -12.73
CA LEU A 85 13.31 -11.08 -13.57
C LEU A 85 12.94 -11.30 -15.04
N LYS A 86 11.66 -11.63 -15.32
CA LYS A 86 11.13 -11.74 -16.69
C LYS A 86 11.14 -10.42 -17.47
N LEU A 87 11.35 -9.30 -16.79
CA LEU A 87 11.46 -7.97 -17.40
C LEU A 87 12.86 -7.68 -17.92
N TYR A 88 13.82 -8.60 -17.72
CA TYR A 88 15.13 -8.50 -18.34
C TYR A 88 15.01 -8.38 -19.87
N GLY A 89 15.72 -7.42 -20.46
CA GLY A 89 15.70 -7.19 -21.90
C GLY A 89 14.45 -6.48 -22.45
N THR A 90 13.53 -6.04 -21.58
CA THR A 90 12.41 -5.18 -22.01
C THR A 90 12.89 -3.81 -22.50
N GLU A 91 12.01 -3.03 -23.11
CA GLU A 91 12.28 -1.62 -23.40
C GLU A 91 12.60 -0.82 -22.13
N LYS A 92 13.24 0.33 -22.33
CA LYS A 92 13.56 1.26 -21.23
C LYS A 92 12.35 2.13 -20.89
N PHE A 93 12.23 2.46 -19.61
CA PHE A 93 11.33 3.42 -19.03
C PHE A 93 12.11 4.71 -18.69
N ASP A 94 11.44 5.85 -18.84
CA ASP A 94 12.02 7.15 -18.43
C ASP A 94 12.04 7.30 -16.91
N VAL A 95 11.10 6.65 -16.22
CA VAL A 95 11.03 6.60 -14.76
C VAL A 95 10.27 5.36 -14.30
N ILE A 96 10.73 4.76 -13.21
CA ILE A 96 10.09 3.64 -12.53
C ILE A 96 9.73 4.06 -11.12
N ASP A 97 8.50 3.80 -10.68
CA ASP A 97 8.04 4.01 -9.32
C ASP A 97 7.61 2.67 -8.70
N CYS A 98 8.38 2.23 -7.71
CA CYS A 98 8.08 1.05 -6.91
C CYS A 98 7.29 1.43 -5.65
N CYS A 99 6.24 0.66 -5.36
CA CYS A 99 5.59 0.73 -4.05
C CYS A 99 6.55 0.19 -2.98
N ALA A 100 6.86 0.98 -1.96
CA ALA A 100 7.87 0.62 -0.96
C ALA A 100 7.41 -0.40 0.10
N PHE A 101 6.59 -1.37 -0.30
CA PHE A 101 6.14 -2.50 0.52
C PHE A 101 5.59 -3.60 -0.40
N PRO A 102 5.94 -4.90 -0.24
CA PRO A 102 6.73 -5.57 0.81
C PRO A 102 8.26 -5.66 0.55
N TYR A 103 8.88 -4.59 0.06
CA TYR A 103 10.33 -4.36 -0.17
C TYR A 103 11.11 -5.29 -1.10
N LEU A 104 10.93 -6.62 -1.07
CA LEU A 104 11.80 -7.56 -1.81
C LEU A 104 11.88 -7.26 -3.30
N HIS A 105 10.76 -6.88 -3.91
CA HIS A 105 10.69 -6.57 -5.33
C HIS A 105 11.50 -5.32 -5.72
N MET A 106 11.79 -4.42 -4.77
CA MET A 106 12.62 -3.24 -5.00
C MET A 106 14.08 -3.60 -5.23
N TYR A 107 14.57 -4.69 -4.65
CA TYR A 107 15.91 -5.20 -4.89
C TYR A 107 16.04 -5.75 -6.32
N THR A 108 15.04 -6.52 -6.76
CA THR A 108 14.99 -6.98 -8.16
C THR A 108 14.86 -5.80 -9.12
N ALA A 109 14.03 -4.81 -8.79
CA ALA A 109 13.91 -3.60 -9.59
C ALA A 109 15.25 -2.86 -9.69
N ARG A 110 15.95 -2.65 -8.57
CA ARG A 110 17.28 -2.03 -8.57
C ARG A 110 18.29 -2.81 -9.40
N LEU A 111 18.26 -4.14 -9.33
CA LEU A 111 19.13 -4.99 -10.15
C LEU A 111 18.85 -4.79 -11.65
N LEU A 112 17.60 -4.90 -12.09
CA LEU A 112 17.26 -4.86 -13.51
C LEU A 112 17.40 -3.45 -14.11
N PHE A 113 16.79 -2.48 -13.46
CA PHE A 113 16.64 -1.12 -13.99
C PHE A 113 17.85 -0.24 -13.67
N GLY A 114 18.54 -0.54 -12.55
CA GLY A 114 19.77 0.12 -12.18
C GLY A 114 20.91 -0.12 -13.17
N LEU A 115 21.02 -1.34 -13.70
CA LEU A 115 21.99 -1.68 -14.76
C LEU A 115 21.74 -0.86 -16.04
N ARG A 116 20.48 -0.48 -16.30
CA ARG A 116 20.06 0.29 -17.48
C ARG A 116 20.11 1.81 -17.28
N ARG A 117 20.50 2.26 -16.08
CA ARG A 117 20.50 3.66 -15.61
C ARG A 117 19.11 4.33 -15.67
N GLU A 118 18.05 3.56 -15.46
CA GLU A 118 16.70 4.13 -15.40
C GLU A 118 16.44 4.71 -14.00
N PRO A 119 15.88 5.93 -13.89
CA PRO A 119 15.52 6.54 -12.62
C PRO A 119 14.51 5.68 -11.85
N LEU A 120 14.94 5.23 -10.67
CA LEU A 120 14.11 4.45 -9.74
C LEU A 120 13.61 5.34 -8.59
N VAL A 121 12.32 5.57 -8.56
CA VAL A 121 11.58 6.22 -7.48
C VAL A 121 10.94 5.15 -6.59
N MET A 122 10.87 5.41 -5.29
CA MET A 122 10.14 4.57 -4.35
C MET A 122 9.07 5.37 -3.62
N THR A 123 7.81 4.95 -3.72
CA THR A 123 6.70 5.57 -3.00
C THR A 123 6.43 4.84 -1.68
N TRP A 124 6.63 5.55 -0.58
CA TRP A 124 6.45 5.08 0.78
C TRP A 124 5.09 5.49 1.32
N HIS A 125 4.24 4.49 1.51
CA HIS A 125 2.93 4.68 2.14
C HIS A 125 3.02 4.68 3.66
N GLU A 126 3.89 3.84 4.21
CA GLU A 126 4.11 3.68 5.64
C GLU A 126 5.61 3.39 5.87
N TYR A 127 6.10 3.77 7.05
CA TYR A 127 7.36 3.26 7.60
C TYR A 127 7.01 2.44 8.83
N TRP A 128 7.47 1.20 8.87
CA TRP A 128 7.09 0.21 9.86
C TRP A 128 8.00 0.25 11.09
N GLY A 129 9.32 0.16 10.93
CA GLY A 129 10.25 0.35 12.04
C GLY A 129 9.98 -0.58 13.23
N GLU A 130 9.77 -0.01 14.42
CA GLU A 130 9.45 -0.76 15.65
C GLU A 130 8.16 -1.58 15.53
N TYR A 131 7.24 -1.19 14.62
CA TYR A 131 6.04 -1.99 14.38
C TYR A 131 6.36 -3.41 13.87
N TRP A 132 7.55 -3.64 13.29
CA TRP A 132 7.99 -4.99 12.95
C TRP A 132 8.05 -5.92 14.16
N ASP A 133 8.37 -5.42 15.35
CA ASP A 133 8.45 -6.23 16.58
C ASP A 133 7.07 -6.80 16.93
N GLU A 134 6.05 -5.96 16.92
CA GLU A 134 4.66 -6.37 17.15
C GLU A 134 4.13 -7.29 16.05
N TYR A 135 4.51 -7.03 14.79
CA TYR A 135 3.93 -7.70 13.64
C TYR A 135 4.53 -9.09 13.36
N LEU A 136 5.86 -9.20 13.43
CA LEU A 136 6.61 -10.40 13.04
C LEU A 136 7.31 -11.11 14.20
N GLY A 137 7.39 -10.51 15.39
CA GLY A 137 8.09 -11.08 16.53
C GLY A 137 9.54 -11.44 16.19
N SER A 138 9.88 -12.73 16.18
CA SER A 138 11.25 -13.21 15.89
C SER A 138 11.78 -12.82 14.49
N LEU A 139 10.89 -12.54 13.52
CA LEU A 139 11.29 -12.09 12.17
C LEU A 139 11.38 -10.56 12.05
N ALA A 140 11.25 -9.81 13.14
CA ALA A 140 11.28 -8.35 13.12
C ALA A 140 12.65 -7.78 12.72
N ALA A 141 13.74 -8.31 13.30
CA ALA A 141 15.09 -7.84 13.02
C ALA A 141 15.48 -7.94 11.53
N PRO A 142 15.29 -9.08 10.83
CA PRO A 142 15.57 -9.15 9.41
C PRO A 142 14.63 -8.25 8.58
N ALA A 143 13.36 -8.10 8.96
CA ALA A 143 12.44 -7.20 8.26
C ALA A 143 12.83 -5.72 8.39
N LYS A 144 13.25 -5.28 9.59
CA LYS A 144 13.82 -3.94 9.81
C LYS A 144 15.07 -3.70 8.98
N LEU A 145 15.96 -4.70 8.90
CA LEU A 145 17.16 -4.61 8.08
C LEU A 145 16.80 -4.48 6.59
N LEU A 146 15.84 -5.27 6.11
CA LEU A 146 15.34 -5.21 4.74
C LEU A 146 14.70 -3.84 4.43
N GLU A 147 13.84 -3.33 5.31
CA GLU A 147 13.24 -2.00 5.15
C GLU A 147 14.31 -0.90 5.07
N ARG A 148 15.30 -0.91 5.98
CA ARG A 148 16.39 0.08 6.01
C ARG A 148 17.29 0.00 4.78
N ALA A 149 17.65 -1.21 4.36
CA ALA A 149 18.51 -1.43 3.21
C ALA A 149 17.82 -1.14 1.87
N ALA A 150 16.48 -1.04 1.85
CA ALA A 150 15.74 -0.68 0.64
C ALA A 150 15.81 0.82 0.32
N VAL A 151 15.91 1.69 1.33
CA VAL A 151 15.99 3.15 1.16
C VAL A 151 17.07 3.60 0.15
N PRO A 152 18.36 3.20 0.29
CA PRO A 152 19.42 3.64 -0.63
C PRO A 152 19.33 3.04 -2.04
N LEU A 153 18.39 2.13 -2.31
CA LEU A 153 18.18 1.60 -3.66
C LEU A 153 17.50 2.62 -4.58
N ALA A 154 16.77 3.59 -4.01
CA ALA A 154 16.08 4.63 -4.75
C ALA A 154 17.03 5.75 -5.20
N HIS A 155 16.73 6.36 -6.34
CA HIS A 155 17.30 7.65 -6.73
C HIS A 155 16.54 8.82 -6.07
N ALA A 156 15.24 8.63 -5.81
CA ALA A 156 14.40 9.55 -5.06
C ALA A 156 13.26 8.79 -4.37
N CYS A 157 12.77 9.33 -3.26
CA CYS A 157 11.62 8.78 -2.55
C CYS A 157 10.43 9.74 -2.63
N VAL A 158 9.24 9.17 -2.75
CA VAL A 158 7.98 9.87 -2.51
C VAL A 158 7.43 9.40 -1.18
N ALA A 159 7.15 10.31 -0.26
CA ALA A 159 6.43 10.04 0.98
C ALA A 159 5.00 10.54 0.86
N VAL A 160 4.01 9.75 1.28
CA VAL A 160 2.60 10.19 1.23
C VAL A 160 2.21 11.15 2.36
N SER A 161 3.12 11.46 3.28
CA SER A 161 2.90 12.40 4.38
C SER A 161 4.23 12.92 4.95
N ASP A 162 4.17 14.04 5.67
CA ASP A 162 5.33 14.56 6.43
C ASP A 162 5.82 13.59 7.50
N LEU A 163 4.91 12.83 8.12
CA LEU A 163 5.27 11.80 9.10
C LEU A 163 6.14 10.72 8.46
N THR A 164 5.73 10.21 7.30
CA THR A 164 6.51 9.22 6.55
C THR A 164 7.85 9.81 6.10
N ALA A 165 7.88 11.06 5.62
CA ALA A 165 9.11 11.72 5.21
C ALA A 165 10.11 11.90 6.35
N ARG A 166 9.65 12.33 7.54
CA ARG A 166 10.51 12.45 8.74
C ARG A 166 11.13 11.11 9.11
N ARG A 167 10.31 10.06 9.18
CA ARG A 167 10.75 8.69 9.47
C ARG A 167 11.77 8.18 8.45
N LEU A 168 11.58 8.45 7.16
CA LEU A 168 12.55 8.09 6.12
C LEU A 168 13.89 8.82 6.28
N LYS A 169 13.88 10.09 6.66
CA LYS A 169 15.11 10.86 6.92
C LYS A 169 15.90 10.26 8.07
N GLU A 170 15.22 9.85 9.15
CA GLU A 170 15.84 9.23 10.33
C GLU A 170 16.51 7.88 10.02
N LEU A 171 16.07 7.16 8.98
CA LEU A 171 16.56 5.82 8.62
C LEU A 171 17.81 5.78 7.74
N GLY A 172 18.32 6.95 7.33
CA GLY A 172 19.39 7.06 6.35
C GLY A 172 18.95 7.62 5.00
N GLY A 173 17.67 7.98 4.84
CA GLY A 173 17.17 8.73 3.69
C GLY A 173 17.56 10.21 3.69
N SER A 174 18.29 10.69 4.71
CA SER A 174 18.73 12.09 4.82
C SER A 174 19.55 12.59 3.63
N LYS A 175 20.18 11.68 2.88
CA LYS A 175 20.98 12.01 1.68
C LYS A 175 20.21 11.87 0.36
N LEU A 176 18.96 11.39 0.39
CA LEU A 176 18.14 11.18 -0.80
C LEU A 176 17.14 12.33 -0.98
N PRO A 177 16.80 12.72 -2.22
CA PRO A 177 15.64 13.56 -2.48
C PRO A 177 14.36 12.85 -1.99
N ILE A 178 13.65 13.48 -1.05
CA ILE A 178 12.36 13.00 -0.53
C ILE A 178 11.31 14.07 -0.82
N ALA A 179 10.35 13.77 -1.70
CA ALA A 179 9.20 14.61 -1.96
C ALA A 179 7.99 14.14 -1.14
N VAL A 180 7.29 15.06 -0.49
CA VAL A 180 6.01 14.76 0.16
C VAL A 180 4.89 14.97 -0.86
N ILE A 181 4.23 13.89 -1.28
CA ILE A 181 3.12 13.93 -2.24
C ILE A 181 1.93 13.20 -1.61
N PRO A 182 1.01 13.91 -0.94
CA PRO A 182 -0.15 13.31 -0.30
C PRO A 182 -1.03 12.50 -1.26
N ASN A 183 -1.83 11.59 -0.71
CA ASN A 183 -2.85 10.89 -1.50
C ASN A 183 -3.98 11.85 -1.84
N GLY A 184 -4.35 11.91 -3.12
CA GLY A 184 -5.54 12.63 -3.57
C GLY A 184 -6.80 11.77 -3.43
N VAL A 185 -7.93 12.44 -3.21
CA VAL A 185 -9.26 11.84 -3.30
C VAL A 185 -10.12 12.71 -4.21
N ASN A 186 -11.00 12.10 -5.00
CA ASN A 186 -11.98 12.85 -5.77
C ASN A 186 -13.14 13.23 -4.85
N THR A 187 -13.16 14.48 -4.40
CA THR A 187 -14.19 14.97 -3.48
C THR A 187 -15.55 15.13 -4.15
N ARG A 188 -15.62 15.29 -5.47
CA ARG A 188 -16.88 15.34 -6.23
C ARG A 188 -17.58 13.99 -6.21
N ASP A 189 -16.83 12.91 -6.48
CA ASP A 189 -17.35 11.54 -6.40
C ASP A 189 -17.90 11.20 -5.01
N ILE A 190 -17.52 11.93 -3.96
CA ILE A 190 -18.04 11.76 -2.59
C ILE A 190 -19.27 12.65 -2.38
N ALA A 191 -19.20 13.92 -2.78
CA ALA A 191 -20.28 14.89 -2.61
C ALA A 191 -21.54 14.53 -3.42
N ASP A 192 -21.37 13.86 -4.55
CA ASP A 192 -22.47 13.47 -5.44
C ASP A 192 -23.19 12.19 -4.97
N ILE A 193 -22.72 11.54 -3.89
CA ILE A 193 -23.36 10.33 -3.33
C ILE A 193 -24.56 10.74 -2.47
N PRO A 194 -25.78 10.25 -2.79
CA PRO A 194 -26.94 10.47 -1.93
C PRO A 194 -26.72 9.90 -0.53
N ALA A 195 -27.12 10.65 0.50
CA ALA A 195 -27.08 10.17 1.87
C ALA A 195 -28.17 9.10 2.09
N GLU A 196 -27.77 7.83 1.96
CA GLU A 196 -28.65 6.66 2.12
C GLU A 196 -28.08 5.66 3.13
N GLY A 197 -28.97 4.99 3.86
CA GLY A 197 -28.61 3.96 4.83
C GLY A 197 -28.73 4.40 6.30
N PRO A 198 -28.31 3.54 7.24
CA PRO A 198 -28.40 3.83 8.66
C PRO A 198 -27.52 5.01 9.05
N SER A 199 -28.08 5.96 9.81
CA SER A 199 -27.32 7.05 10.42
C SER A 199 -26.57 6.56 11.65
N SER A 200 -25.41 7.15 11.90
CA SER A 200 -24.69 6.97 13.16
C SER A 200 -23.94 8.24 13.54
N ASP A 201 -23.81 8.50 14.84
CA ASP A 201 -23.10 9.67 15.35
C ASP A 201 -21.58 9.56 15.12
N ILE A 202 -21.07 8.33 15.14
CA ILE A 202 -19.65 8.02 14.98
C ILE A 202 -19.51 6.89 13.96
N ILE A 203 -18.62 7.06 12.97
CA ILE A 203 -18.33 6.02 11.97
C ILE A 203 -16.83 5.73 11.97
N TYR A 204 -16.48 4.46 12.10
CA TYR A 204 -15.14 3.94 11.81
C TYR A 204 -15.18 3.13 10.51
N VAL A 205 -14.29 3.44 9.57
CA VAL A 205 -14.10 2.64 8.36
C VAL A 205 -12.62 2.29 8.20
N GLY A 206 -12.29 1.00 8.25
CA GLY A 206 -10.91 0.56 8.07
C GLY A 206 -10.65 -0.89 8.44
N ARG A 207 -9.45 -1.38 8.10
CA ARG A 207 -9.01 -2.72 8.53
C ARG A 207 -8.96 -2.80 10.06
N LEU A 208 -9.36 -3.95 10.60
CA LEU A 208 -9.34 -4.23 12.04
C LEU A 208 -7.96 -4.76 12.43
N LEU A 209 -6.99 -3.84 12.55
CA LEU A 209 -5.60 -4.12 12.90
C LEU A 209 -5.25 -3.42 14.22
N ALA A 210 -4.36 -4.02 15.01
CA ALA A 210 -4.00 -3.50 16.33
C ALA A 210 -3.54 -2.03 16.29
N HIS A 211 -2.69 -1.68 15.32
CA HIS A 211 -2.19 -0.31 15.15
C HIS A 211 -3.27 0.72 14.76
N LYS A 212 -4.47 0.29 14.33
CA LYS A 212 -5.60 1.20 14.08
C LYS A 212 -6.33 1.59 15.36
N ARG A 213 -5.99 0.97 16.49
CA ARG A 213 -6.43 1.36 17.84
C ARG A 213 -7.94 1.50 17.99
N LEU A 214 -8.70 0.62 17.33
CA LEU A 214 -10.16 0.59 17.44
C LEU A 214 -10.62 0.28 18.88
N ASP A 215 -9.78 -0.39 19.68
CA ASP A 215 -10.00 -0.57 21.12
C ASP A 215 -10.11 0.77 21.87
N LEU A 216 -9.34 1.78 21.46
CA LEU A 216 -9.38 3.11 22.06
C LEU A 216 -10.70 3.82 21.72
N LEU A 217 -11.15 3.72 20.47
CA LEU A 217 -12.44 4.26 20.05
C LEU A 217 -13.58 3.59 20.83
N LEU A 218 -13.58 2.26 20.95
CA LEU A 218 -14.62 1.53 21.68
C LEU A 218 -14.72 1.99 23.14
N LYS A 219 -13.58 2.13 23.84
CA LYS A 219 -13.52 2.63 25.21
C LYS A 219 -14.04 4.07 25.33
N ALA A 220 -13.68 4.93 24.37
CA ALA A 220 -14.15 6.32 24.34
C ALA A 220 -15.67 6.39 24.12
N VAL A 221 -16.21 5.58 23.21
CA VAL A 221 -17.66 5.49 22.97
C VAL A 221 -18.39 5.01 24.22
N ALA A 222 -17.88 3.99 24.91
CA ALA A 222 -18.48 3.48 26.15
C ALA A 222 -18.57 4.55 27.24
N GLU A 223 -17.50 5.32 27.45
CA GLU A 223 -17.51 6.44 28.41
C GLU A 223 -18.47 7.56 27.99
N LEU A 224 -18.52 7.91 26.70
CA LEU A 224 -19.44 8.93 26.18
C LEU A 224 -20.91 8.52 26.32
N ARG A 225 -21.23 7.23 26.17
CA ARG A 225 -22.61 6.73 26.33
C ARG A 225 -23.18 6.94 27.73
N ARG A 226 -22.34 7.11 28.75
CA ARG A 226 -22.78 7.46 30.11
C ARG A 226 -23.45 8.83 30.19
N ARG A 227 -23.06 9.76 29.30
CA ARG A 227 -23.63 11.11 29.19
C ARG A 227 -24.58 11.25 28.01
N HIS A 228 -24.40 10.43 26.99
CA HIS A 228 -25.22 10.42 25.77
C HIS A 228 -25.75 9.00 25.48
N PRO A 229 -26.81 8.55 26.17
CA PRO A 229 -27.27 7.16 26.08
C PRO A 229 -27.69 6.70 24.68
N THR A 230 -28.13 7.64 23.84
CA THR A 230 -28.54 7.39 22.44
C THR A 230 -27.39 7.39 21.45
N LEU A 231 -26.15 7.69 21.88
CA LEU A 231 -24.97 7.71 21.02
C LEU A 231 -24.77 6.34 20.36
N SER A 232 -24.64 6.37 19.04
CA SER A 232 -24.40 5.23 18.17
C SER A 232 -23.01 5.29 17.55
N CYS A 233 -22.37 4.14 17.37
CA CYS A 233 -21.10 4.03 16.68
C CYS A 233 -21.17 2.87 15.66
N LEU A 234 -20.99 3.19 14.38
CA LEU A 234 -20.94 2.22 13.28
C LEU A 234 -19.49 1.87 12.95
N ILE A 235 -19.16 0.58 12.92
CA ILE A 235 -17.83 0.07 12.61
C ILE A 235 -17.90 -0.76 11.34
N ILE A 236 -17.19 -0.33 10.29
CA ILE A 236 -17.13 -0.98 8.98
C ILE A 236 -15.70 -1.44 8.72
N GLY A 237 -15.49 -2.76 8.69
CA GLY A 237 -14.15 -3.29 8.47
C GLY A 237 -14.02 -4.78 8.72
N SER A 238 -12.88 -5.33 8.32
CA SER A 238 -12.48 -6.71 8.61
C SER A 238 -10.99 -6.75 8.97
N GLY A 239 -10.57 -7.79 9.69
CA GLY A 239 -9.18 -7.98 10.08
C GLY A 239 -9.01 -8.95 11.24
N PRO A 240 -7.77 -9.32 11.57
CA PRO A 240 -7.45 -10.30 12.61
C PRO A 240 -7.97 -9.91 14.00
N GLU A 241 -8.16 -8.62 14.27
CA GLU A 241 -8.64 -8.14 15.58
C GLU A 241 -10.16 -8.28 15.78
N HIS A 242 -10.90 -8.72 14.77
CA HIS A 242 -12.38 -8.76 14.81
C HIS A 242 -12.92 -9.49 16.06
N GLY A 243 -12.43 -10.70 16.35
CA GLY A 243 -12.88 -11.48 17.50
C GLY A 243 -12.60 -10.77 18.83
N ARG A 244 -11.37 -10.26 19.00
CA ARG A 244 -10.93 -9.53 20.20
C ARG A 244 -11.76 -8.26 20.43
N LEU A 245 -11.99 -7.49 19.38
CA LEU A 245 -12.75 -6.24 19.44
C LEU A 245 -14.23 -6.51 19.75
N ARG A 246 -14.82 -7.56 19.18
CA ARG A 246 -16.20 -7.97 19.50
C ARG A 246 -16.32 -8.38 20.97
N SER A 247 -15.39 -9.15 21.51
CA SER A 247 -15.39 -9.47 22.94
C SER A 247 -15.25 -8.22 23.81
N LEU A 248 -14.39 -7.27 23.42
CA LEU A 248 -14.23 -6.00 24.14
C LEU A 248 -15.54 -5.22 24.21
N THR A 249 -16.33 -5.17 23.13
CA THR A 249 -17.64 -4.49 23.14
C THR A 249 -18.65 -5.08 24.12
N ALA A 250 -18.53 -6.36 24.48
CA ALA A 250 -19.42 -6.99 25.47
C ALA A 250 -19.02 -6.69 26.93
N THR A 251 -17.82 -6.13 27.15
CA THR A 251 -17.26 -5.86 28.48
C THR A 251 -17.24 -4.37 28.84
N LEU A 252 -17.56 -3.49 27.89
CA LEU A 252 -17.60 -2.04 28.03
C LEU A 252 -19.04 -1.57 28.25
#